data_AF-A0A914DFW2-F1
#
_entry.id   AF-A0A914DFW2-F1
#
_cell.length_a   1.000
_cell.length_b   1.000
_cell.length_c   1.000
_cell.angle_alpha   90.00
_cell.angle_beta   90.00
_cell.angle_gamma   90.00
#
_symmetry.space_group_name_H-M   'P 1'
#
loop_
_entity.id
_entity.type
_entity.pdbx_description
1 polymer ?
#
loop_
_entity_poly.entity_id
_entity_poly.type
_entity_poly.pdbx_seq_one_letter_code
_entity_poly.pdbx_strand_id
1 'polypeptide(L)'
;MTAKLRQHSLSSVRKLQELLHDCNQQLATFRNAIQSLGTSSDGPQLRKEIDNSARACIRSCEAAKNCVLPQLKHEGPEFTRHASQFIACVSACVVEFKRCQALEVTFPHGDSSTSQGTAAPHIPNLEQMLEALENLITVHYSTSESSPADKVTPRRRRGGTCRPQCVCSKLKTSYA
;
A
#
# COMPACT_ATOMS: atom_id res chain seq x y z
N MET A 1 -31.03 -6.47 3.21
CA MET A 1 -29.84 -6.64 2.33
C MET A 1 -28.52 -6.17 2.95
N THR A 2 -28.53 -5.43 4.06
CA THR A 2 -27.34 -4.88 4.74
C THR A 2 -26.45 -5.91 5.43
N ALA A 3 -27.01 -7.01 5.95
CA ALA A 3 -26.23 -8.04 6.67
C ALA A 3 -25.23 -8.79 5.76
N LYS A 4 -25.62 -9.12 4.51
CA LYS A 4 -24.76 -9.83 3.55
C LYS A 4 -23.57 -8.96 3.08
N LEU A 5 -23.81 -7.67 2.86
CA LEU A 5 -22.75 -6.69 2.52
C LEU A 5 -21.74 -6.55 3.66
N ARG A 6 -22.22 -6.50 4.92
CA ARG A 6 -21.35 -6.42 6.10
C ARG A 6 -20.51 -7.68 6.31
N GLN A 7 -21.07 -8.87 6.05
CA GLN A 7 -20.33 -10.14 6.12
C GLN A 7 -19.24 -10.23 5.05
N HIS A 8 -19.53 -9.77 3.82
CA HIS A 8 -18.54 -9.73 2.74
C HIS A 8 -17.36 -8.83 3.11
N SER A 9 -17.63 -7.60 3.58
CA SER A 9 -16.59 -6.66 3.99
C SER A 9 -15.67 -7.20 5.10
N LEU A 10 -16.25 -7.85 6.12
CA LEU A 10 -15.45 -8.50 7.17
C LEU A 10 -14.57 -9.63 6.64
N SER A 11 -15.06 -10.38 5.63
CA SER A 11 -14.28 -11.42 4.96
C SER A 11 -13.12 -10.84 4.15
N SER A 12 -13.37 -9.73 3.43
CA SER A 12 -12.36 -8.99 2.66
C SER A 12 -11.20 -8.50 3.53
N VAL A 13 -11.53 -7.89 4.67
CA VAL A 13 -10.55 -7.36 5.63
C VAL A 13 -9.67 -8.48 6.19
N ARG A 14 -10.28 -9.60 6.64
CA ARG A 14 -9.53 -10.75 7.16
C ARG A 14 -8.61 -11.36 6.12
N LYS A 15 -9.11 -11.54 4.90
CA LYS A 15 -8.31 -12.07 3.79
C LYS A 15 -7.10 -11.18 3.49
N LEU A 16 -7.30 -9.86 3.44
CA LEU A 16 -6.19 -8.93 3.22
C LEU A 16 -5.18 -8.95 4.37
N GLN A 17 -5.66 -9.08 5.62
CA GLN A 17 -4.80 -9.20 6.79
C GLN A 17 -3.92 -10.46 6.73
N GLU A 18 -4.49 -11.61 6.34
CA GLU A 18 -3.76 -12.87 6.15
C GLU A 18 -2.70 -12.73 5.04
N LEU A 19 -3.08 -12.19 3.88
CA LEU A 19 -2.15 -11.96 2.77
C LEU A 19 -1.01 -10.99 3.17
N LEU A 20 -1.30 -9.98 3.98
CA LEU A 20 -0.30 -9.05 4.50
C LEU A 20 0.66 -9.74 5.48
N HIS A 21 0.16 -10.64 6.32
CA HIS A 21 1.00 -11.45 7.20
C HIS A 21 1.97 -12.30 6.37
N ASP A 22 1.47 -12.98 5.34
CA ASP A 22 2.28 -13.79 4.43
C ASP A 22 3.36 -12.95 3.74
N CYS A 23 3.01 -11.78 3.19
CA CYS A 23 3.99 -10.85 2.60
C CYS A 23 5.11 -10.49 3.58
N ASN A 24 4.78 -10.15 4.83
CA ASN A 24 5.77 -9.81 5.84
C ASN A 24 6.65 -11.01 6.21
N GLN A 25 6.08 -12.21 6.29
CA GLN A 25 6.82 -13.43 6.59
C GLN A 25 7.80 -13.79 5.47
N GLN A 26 7.38 -13.67 4.20
CA GLN A 26 8.27 -13.90 3.06
C GLN A 26 9.38 -12.85 3.02
N LEU A 27 9.07 -11.58 3.26
CA LEU A 27 10.08 -10.51 3.32
C LEU A 27 11.09 -10.75 4.44
N ALA A 28 10.66 -11.19 5.61
CA ALA A 28 11.56 -11.54 6.72
C ALA A 28 12.48 -12.71 6.36
N THR A 29 11.93 -13.74 5.71
CA THR A 29 12.70 -14.90 5.23
C THR A 29 13.76 -14.46 4.22
N PHE A 30 13.38 -13.62 3.26
CA PHE A 30 14.28 -13.08 2.25
C PHE A 30 15.41 -12.27 2.88
N ARG A 31 15.07 -11.36 3.80
CA ARG A 31 16.05 -10.55 4.57
C ARG A 31 17.09 -11.40 5.28
N ASN A 32 16.65 -12.47 5.95
CA ASN A 32 17.53 -13.37 6.68
C ASN A 32 18.48 -14.11 5.73
N ALA A 33 17.98 -14.57 4.58
CA ALA A 33 18.82 -15.25 3.59
C ALA A 33 19.91 -14.32 3.03
N ILE A 34 19.55 -13.10 2.64
CA ILE A 34 20.51 -12.18 2.00
C ILE A 34 21.53 -11.58 2.98
N GLN A 35 21.34 -11.70 4.30
CA GLN A 35 22.34 -11.29 5.30
C GLN A 35 23.61 -12.14 5.24
N SER A 36 23.53 -13.36 4.73
CA SER A 36 24.66 -14.28 4.64
C SER A 36 25.49 -14.12 3.37
N LEU A 37 25.09 -13.22 2.45
CA LEU A 37 25.88 -12.89 1.26
C LEU A 37 27.21 -12.24 1.65
N GLY A 38 28.30 -12.67 0.99
CA GLY A 38 29.66 -12.24 1.27
C GLY A 38 30.30 -12.85 2.53
N THR A 39 29.63 -13.80 3.19
CA THR A 39 30.16 -14.52 4.35
C THR A 39 30.72 -15.90 3.97
N SER A 40 31.30 -16.65 4.92
CA SER A 40 31.72 -18.04 4.70
C SER A 40 30.57 -18.99 4.33
N SER A 41 29.33 -18.60 4.62
CA SER A 41 28.12 -19.36 4.27
C SER A 41 27.62 -19.07 2.86
N ASP A 42 28.24 -18.15 2.14
CA ASP A 42 27.86 -17.73 0.80
C ASP A 42 28.27 -18.76 -0.26
N GLY A 43 27.42 -19.78 -0.43
CA GLY A 43 27.59 -20.87 -1.39
C GLY A 43 26.40 -21.03 -2.33
N PRO A 44 26.47 -21.97 -3.30
CA PRO A 44 25.40 -22.21 -4.27
C PRO A 44 24.05 -22.53 -3.63
N GLN A 45 24.07 -23.21 -2.48
CA GLN A 45 22.87 -23.55 -1.73
C GLN A 45 22.16 -22.29 -1.17
N LEU A 46 22.91 -21.37 -0.57
CA LEU A 46 22.36 -20.10 -0.09
C LEU A 46 21.81 -19.27 -1.26
N ARG A 47 22.53 -19.21 -2.39
CA ARG A 47 22.06 -18.48 -3.59
C ARG A 47 20.73 -19.02 -4.12
N LYS A 48 20.55 -20.34 -4.09
CA LYS A 48 19.28 -20.98 -4.43
C LYS A 48 18.18 -20.67 -3.41
N GLU A 49 18.50 -20.60 -2.12
CA GLU A 49 17.55 -20.22 -1.08
C GLU A 49 17.08 -18.76 -1.23
N ILE A 50 18.00 -17.85 -1.53
CA ILE A 50 17.70 -16.44 -1.83
C ILE A 50 16.76 -16.34 -3.03
N ASP A 51 17.06 -17.05 -4.12
CA ASP A 51 16.22 -17.08 -5.31
C ASP A 51 14.80 -17.62 -5.03
N ASN A 52 14.69 -18.73 -4.30
CA ASN A 52 13.41 -19.29 -3.91
C ASN A 52 12.60 -18.31 -3.04
N SER A 53 13.26 -17.66 -2.09
CA SER A 53 12.64 -16.67 -1.21
C SER A 53 12.23 -15.40 -1.96
N ALA A 54 13.02 -14.96 -2.95
CA ALA A 54 12.69 -13.83 -3.81
C ALA A 54 11.39 -14.10 -4.58
N ARG A 55 11.30 -15.26 -5.24
CA ARG A 55 10.07 -15.67 -5.95
C ARG A 55 8.87 -15.79 -5.00
N ALA A 56 9.07 -16.23 -3.77
CA ALA A 56 8.00 -16.31 -2.77
C ALA A 56 7.48 -14.93 -2.37
N CYS A 57 8.37 -13.95 -2.12
CA CYS A 57 7.99 -12.55 -1.89
C CYS A 57 7.15 -11.97 -3.02
N ILE A 58 7.55 -12.21 -4.28
CA ILE A 58 6.82 -11.69 -5.44
C ILE A 58 5.41 -12.30 -5.49
N ARG A 59 5.29 -13.62 -5.36
CA ARG A 59 3.99 -14.30 -5.37
C ARG A 59 3.06 -13.81 -4.25
N SER A 60 3.58 -13.60 -3.03
CA SER A 60 2.76 -13.07 -1.93
C SER A 60 2.29 -11.64 -2.22
N CYS A 61 3.18 -10.79 -2.73
CA CYS A 61 2.83 -9.42 -3.11
C CYS A 61 1.78 -9.40 -4.23
N GLU A 62 1.91 -10.25 -5.25
CA GLU A 62 0.91 -10.36 -6.32
C GLU A 62 -0.46 -10.82 -5.82
N ALA A 63 -0.49 -11.80 -4.91
CA ALA A 63 -1.73 -12.27 -4.29
C ALA A 63 -2.43 -11.16 -3.49
N ALA A 64 -1.67 -10.42 -2.67
CA ALA A 64 -2.17 -9.27 -1.92
C ALA A 64 -2.67 -8.15 -2.86
N LYS A 65 -1.90 -7.79 -3.89
CA LYS A 65 -2.29 -6.80 -4.91
C LYS A 65 -3.61 -7.15 -5.57
N ASN A 66 -3.78 -8.41 -5.99
CA ASN A 66 -5.00 -8.89 -6.63
C ASN A 66 -6.22 -8.87 -5.68
N CYS A 67 -6.01 -8.83 -4.36
CA CYS A 67 -7.06 -8.60 -3.37
C CYS A 67 -7.39 -7.11 -3.21
N VAL A 68 -6.38 -6.24 -3.16
CA VAL A 68 -6.54 -4.80 -2.89
C VAL A 68 -7.18 -4.05 -4.06
N LEU A 69 -6.65 -4.21 -5.27
CA LEU A 69 -7.06 -3.43 -6.45
C LEU A 69 -8.58 -3.44 -6.72
N PRO A 70 -9.29 -4.59 -6.67
CA PRO A 70 -10.74 -4.60 -6.95
C PRO A 70 -11.60 -4.04 -5.81
N GLN A 71 -11.08 -3.97 -4.57
CA GLN A 71 -11.89 -3.75 -3.37
C GLN A 71 -11.71 -2.36 -2.75
N LEU A 72 -10.60 -1.67 -3.03
CA LEU A 72 -10.25 -0.41 -2.34
C LEU A 72 -11.32 0.68 -2.46
N LYS A 73 -12.08 0.74 -3.56
CA LYS A 73 -13.16 1.73 -3.75
C LYS A 73 -14.44 1.41 -2.99
N HIS A 74 -14.63 0.17 -2.55
CA HIS A 74 -15.91 -0.34 -2.04
C HIS A 74 -15.85 -0.71 -0.56
N GLU A 75 -14.65 -0.97 -0.04
CA GLU A 75 -14.44 -1.35 1.33
C GLU A 75 -14.25 -0.15 2.26
N GLY A 76 -14.43 -0.39 3.56
CA GLY A 76 -14.37 0.64 4.60
C GLY A 76 -12.95 0.98 5.07
N PRO A 77 -12.82 1.90 6.04
CA PRO A 77 -11.54 2.45 6.49
C PRO A 77 -10.54 1.41 7.03
N GLU A 78 -11.01 0.32 7.65
CA GLU A 78 -10.13 -0.76 8.11
C GLU A 78 -9.44 -1.50 6.95
N PHE A 79 -10.14 -1.70 5.83
CA PHE A 79 -9.53 -2.28 4.64
C PHE A 79 -8.49 -1.34 4.05
N THR A 80 -8.82 -0.05 3.93
CA THR A 80 -7.89 0.99 3.45
C THR A 80 -6.64 1.06 4.33
N ARG A 81 -6.79 0.91 5.66
CA ARG A 81 -5.65 0.82 6.58
C ARG A 81 -4.73 -0.36 6.26
N HIS A 82 -5.27 -1.56 6.04
CA HIS A 82 -4.46 -2.72 5.65
C HIS A 82 -3.85 -2.57 4.26
N ALA A 83 -4.54 -1.90 3.33
CA ALA A 83 -3.98 -1.56 2.03
C ALA A 83 -2.78 -0.61 2.16
N SER A 84 -2.84 0.41 3.02
CA SER A 84 -1.69 1.28 3.33
C SER A 84 -0.53 0.51 3.93
N GLN A 85 -0.80 -0.44 4.83
CA GLN A 85 0.24 -1.31 5.40
C GLN A 85 0.86 -2.21 4.32
N PHE A 86 0.06 -2.67 3.36
CA PHE A 86 0.57 -3.45 2.23
C PHE A 86 1.49 -2.61 1.33
N ILE A 87 1.15 -1.35 1.06
CA ILE A 87 2.03 -0.42 0.32
C ILE A 87 3.39 -0.29 1.02
N ALA A 88 3.39 -0.10 2.34
CA ALA A 88 4.64 -0.06 3.13
C ALA A 88 5.44 -1.36 3.03
N CYS A 89 4.76 -2.51 3.00
CA CYS A 89 5.40 -3.82 2.80
C CYS A 89 6.06 -3.94 1.41
N VAL A 90 5.37 -3.54 0.34
CA VAL A 90 5.93 -3.57 -1.03
C VAL A 90 7.12 -2.61 -1.15
N SER A 91 7.02 -1.42 -0.56
CA SER A 91 8.15 -0.46 -0.47
C SER A 91 9.37 -1.08 0.21
N ALA A 92 9.15 -1.78 1.33
CA ALA A 92 10.22 -2.51 2.01
C ALA A 92 10.80 -3.65 1.15
N CYS A 93 9.97 -4.38 0.37
CA CYS A 93 10.46 -5.36 -0.59
C CYS A 93 11.38 -4.72 -1.64
N VAL A 94 11.01 -3.59 -2.25
CA VAL A 94 11.85 -2.90 -3.24
C VAL A 94 13.23 -2.58 -2.66
N VAL A 95 13.28 -2.06 -1.43
CA VAL A 95 14.55 -1.74 -0.74
C VAL A 95 15.41 -2.98 -0.56
N GLU A 96 14.85 -4.09 -0.07
CA GLU A 96 15.63 -5.31 0.15
C GLU A 96 16.09 -5.98 -1.14
N PHE A 97 15.29 -5.95 -2.21
CA PHE A 97 15.69 -6.49 -3.51
C PHE A 97 16.83 -5.68 -4.11
N LYS A 98 16.80 -4.35 -4.01
CA LYS A 98 17.92 -3.47 -4.40
C LYS A 98 19.17 -3.76 -3.55
N ARG A 99 19.00 -3.98 -2.24
CA ARG A 99 20.11 -4.38 -1.36
C ARG A 99 20.70 -5.73 -1.77
N CYS A 100 19.86 -6.72 -2.07
CA CYS A 100 20.29 -8.03 -2.56
C CYS A 100 21.09 -7.88 -3.86
N GLN A 101 20.57 -7.13 -4.84
CA GLN A 101 21.27 -6.87 -6.09
C GLN A 101 22.66 -6.24 -5.86
N ALA A 102 22.76 -5.24 -4.99
CA ALA A 102 24.04 -4.61 -4.66
C ALA A 102 25.03 -5.60 -4.03
N LEU A 103 24.56 -6.48 -3.15
CA LEU A 103 25.36 -7.55 -2.55
C LEU A 103 25.80 -8.59 -3.58
N GLU A 104 24.91 -8.99 -4.50
CA GLU A 104 25.24 -9.92 -5.59
C GLU A 104 26.31 -9.36 -6.54
N VAL A 105 26.28 -8.05 -6.81
CA VAL A 105 27.31 -7.36 -7.59
C VAL A 105 28.64 -7.30 -6.83
N THR A 106 28.60 -7.08 -5.51
CA THR A 106 29.80 -6.97 -4.67
C THR A 106 30.47 -8.33 -4.45
N PHE A 107 29.66 -9.37 -4.29
CA PHE A 107 30.08 -10.74 -4.04
C PHE A 107 29.57 -11.65 -5.17
N PRO A 108 30.21 -11.63 -6.35
CA PRO A 108 29.81 -12.47 -7.46
C PRO A 108 30.07 -13.95 -7.14
N HIS A 109 29.16 -14.81 -7.59
CA HIS A 109 29.25 -16.26 -7.39
C HIS A 109 29.26 -16.97 -8.75
N GLY A 110 30.39 -17.58 -9.13
CA GLY A 110 30.58 -18.27 -10.42
C GLY A 110 30.96 -17.35 -11.60
N ASP A 111 31.18 -17.95 -12.77
CA ASP A 111 31.57 -17.23 -14.00
C ASP A 111 30.41 -16.36 -14.51
N SER A 112 30.56 -15.06 -14.27
CA SER A 112 29.55 -14.01 -14.30
C SER A 112 29.19 -13.49 -15.71
N SER A 113 29.07 -14.36 -16.71
CA SER A 113 28.73 -13.95 -18.09
C SER A 113 27.26 -14.16 -18.48
N THR A 114 26.43 -14.79 -17.65
CA THR A 114 25.03 -15.11 -18.03
C THR A 114 24.01 -15.02 -16.88
N SER A 115 24.42 -15.04 -15.62
CA SER A 115 23.49 -14.99 -14.49
C SER A 115 23.06 -13.54 -14.19
N GLN A 116 21.92 -13.11 -14.72
CA GLN A 116 21.17 -12.03 -14.09
C GLN A 116 20.97 -12.40 -12.62
N GLY A 117 21.43 -11.55 -11.70
CA GLY A 117 21.32 -11.79 -10.25
C GLY A 117 19.88 -12.12 -9.84
N THR A 118 19.70 -12.91 -8.79
CA THR A 118 18.40 -13.48 -8.40
C THR A 118 17.35 -12.41 -8.10
N ALA A 119 17.77 -11.24 -7.65
CA ALA A 119 16.87 -10.13 -7.31
C ALA A 119 16.60 -9.17 -8.48
N ALA A 120 17.55 -8.99 -9.40
CA ALA A 120 17.50 -7.90 -10.40
C ALA A 120 16.27 -7.95 -11.33
N PRO A 121 15.84 -9.12 -11.87
CA PRO A 121 14.68 -9.21 -12.74
C PRO A 121 13.35 -8.82 -12.06
N HIS A 122 13.29 -8.86 -10.74
CA HIS A 122 12.06 -8.66 -9.97
C HIS A 122 11.84 -7.21 -9.53
N ILE A 123 12.90 -6.38 -9.49
CA ILE A 123 12.83 -4.99 -9.03
C ILE A 123 11.82 -4.16 -9.84
N PRO A 124 11.83 -4.18 -11.20
CA PRO A 124 10.89 -3.35 -11.97
C PRO A 124 9.43 -3.72 -11.73
N ASN A 125 9.14 -5.00 -11.50
CA ASN A 125 7.78 -5.46 -11.19
C ASN A 125 7.30 -4.92 -9.84
N LEU A 126 8.16 -4.97 -8.81
CA LEU A 126 7.84 -4.43 -7.49
C LEU A 126 7.67 -2.91 -7.51
N GLU A 127 8.50 -2.19 -8.26
CA GLU A 127 8.39 -0.74 -8.43
C GLU A 127 7.08 -0.36 -9.13
N GLN A 128 6.74 -1.03 -10.22
CA GLN A 128 5.47 -0.82 -10.92
C GLN A 128 4.27 -1.14 -10.01
N MET A 129 4.36 -2.20 -9.21
CA MET A 129 3.33 -2.56 -8.25
C MET A 129 3.15 -1.49 -7.18
N LEU A 130 4.25 -0.96 -6.64
CA LEU A 130 4.23 0.10 -5.65
C LEU A 130 3.56 1.36 -6.20
N GLU A 131 4.01 1.82 -7.37
CA GLU A 131 3.45 2.99 -8.04
C GLU A 131 1.94 2.83 -8.30
N ALA A 132 1.50 1.66 -8.77
CA ALA A 132 0.08 1.40 -9.00
C ALA A 132 -0.75 1.49 -7.72
N LEU A 133 -0.24 0.99 -6.60
CA LEU A 133 -0.92 1.03 -5.30
C LEU A 133 -0.94 2.45 -4.70
N GLU A 134 0.16 3.18 -4.79
CA GLU A 134 0.28 4.57 -4.32
C GLU A 134 -0.66 5.51 -5.10
N ASN A 135 -0.73 5.35 -6.42
CA ASN A 135 -1.68 6.08 -7.25
C ASN A 135 -3.12 5.74 -6.88
N LEU A 136 -3.43 4.46 -6.69
CA LEU A 136 -4.79 4.03 -6.36
C LEU A 136 -5.24 4.57 -4.99
N ILE A 137 -4.38 4.54 -3.98
CA ILE A 137 -4.74 5.05 -2.65
C ILE A 137 -4.87 6.57 -2.63
N THR A 138 -4.02 7.28 -3.39
CA THR A 138 -4.12 8.73 -3.57
C THR A 138 -5.45 9.13 -4.23
N VAL A 139 -5.86 8.40 -5.27
CA VAL A 139 -7.16 8.60 -5.92
C VAL A 139 -8.30 8.29 -4.94
N HIS A 140 -8.20 7.19 -4.18
CA HIS A 140 -9.21 6.85 -3.17
C HIS A 140 -9.39 7.98 -2.15
N TYR A 141 -8.32 8.49 -1.54
CA TYR A 141 -8.44 9.59 -0.57
C TYR A 141 -8.92 10.90 -1.21
N SER A 142 -8.48 11.22 -2.43
CA SER A 142 -8.93 12.42 -3.14
C SER A 142 -10.40 12.39 -3.55
N THR A 143 -11.01 11.20 -3.71
CA THR A 143 -12.39 11.04 -4.20
C THR A 143 -13.38 10.55 -3.15
N SER A 144 -12.91 10.08 -2.00
CA SER A 144 -13.75 9.60 -0.91
C SER A 144 -14.17 10.68 0.09
N GLU A 145 -13.61 11.89 -0.01
CA GLU A 145 -14.15 13.03 0.73
C GLU A 145 -15.54 13.41 0.21
N SER A 146 -16.51 13.45 1.12
CA SER A 146 -17.83 14.05 0.84
C SER A 146 -17.64 15.49 0.37
N SER A 147 -18.41 15.92 -0.64
CA SER A 147 -18.40 17.29 -1.17
C SER A 147 -18.38 18.30 -0.02
N PRO A 148 -17.60 19.39 -0.11
CA PRO A 148 -17.64 20.46 0.90
C PRO A 148 -19.06 20.95 1.18
N ALA A 149 -19.97 20.84 0.20
CA ALA A 149 -21.39 21.14 0.32
C ALA A 149 -22.14 20.27 1.34
N ASP A 150 -21.74 19.01 1.55
CA ASP A 150 -22.37 18.09 2.50
C ASP A 150 -21.89 18.32 3.95
N LYS A 151 -20.71 18.92 4.11
CA LYS A 151 -20.13 19.32 5.42
C LYS A 151 -20.68 20.66 5.90
N VAL A 152 -21.29 21.45 5.01
CA VAL A 152 -22.07 22.63 5.40
C VAL A 152 -23.40 22.12 5.93
N THR A 153 -23.56 22.04 7.25
CA THR A 153 -24.90 21.95 7.85
C THR A 153 -25.76 23.01 7.19
N PRO A 154 -26.90 22.68 6.56
CA PRO A 154 -27.76 23.68 5.98
C PRO A 154 -28.07 24.66 7.10
N ARG A 155 -27.48 25.86 7.06
CA ARG A 155 -27.80 26.90 8.02
C ARG A 155 -29.27 27.14 7.77
N ARG A 156 -30.14 26.63 8.66
CA ARG A 156 -31.58 26.89 8.62
C ARG A 156 -31.69 28.40 8.48
N ARG A 157 -32.00 28.89 7.28
CA ARG A 157 -32.51 30.23 7.14
C ARG A 157 -33.81 30.16 7.93
N ARG A 158 -33.76 30.60 9.19
CA ARG A 158 -34.98 30.88 9.96
C ARG A 158 -35.70 31.92 9.11
N GLY A 159 -36.67 31.46 8.33
CA GLY A 159 -37.65 32.33 7.73
C GLY A 159 -38.26 33.16 8.85
N GLY A 160 -38.22 34.47 8.67
CA GLY A 160 -38.99 35.48 9.40
C GLY A 160 -38.97 35.36 10.92
N THR A 161 -38.03 36.03 11.58
CA THR A 161 -38.23 36.85 12.80
C THR A 161 -36.88 37.21 13.41
N CYS A 162 -36.17 38.16 12.80
CA CYS A 162 -35.26 38.98 13.61
C CYS A 162 -36.15 39.75 14.60
N ARG A 163 -35.92 39.58 15.92
CA ARG A 163 -36.51 40.47 16.91
C ARG A 163 -36.10 41.92 16.58
N PRO A 164 -36.96 42.92 16.82
CA PRO A 164 -36.69 44.33 16.49
C PRO A 164 -35.43 44.94 17.14
N GLN A 165 -34.73 44.21 18.01
CA GLN A 165 -33.46 44.62 18.64
C GLN A 165 -32.19 43.97 18.03
N CYS A 166 -32.27 43.26 16.89
CA CYS A 166 -31.08 42.79 16.17
C CYS A 166 -30.28 44.00 15.66
N VAL A 167 -29.04 44.17 16.12
CA VAL A 167 -28.09 45.25 15.74
C VAL A 167 -27.58 45.15 14.29
N CYS A 168 -28.32 44.41 13.46
CA CYS A 168 -27.96 43.88 12.16
C CYS A 168 -28.18 44.92 11.03
N SER A 169 -28.62 46.12 11.39
CA SER A 169 -28.93 47.25 10.50
C SER A 169 -27.79 48.26 10.32
N LYS A 170 -26.61 48.05 10.93
CA LYS A 170 -25.47 48.99 10.80
C LYS A 170 -24.33 48.55 9.89
N LEU A 171 -24.42 47.40 9.22
CA LEU A 171 -23.51 47.08 8.13
C LEU A 171 -24.02 47.70 6.83
N LYS A 172 -23.87 49.03 6.72
CA LYS A 172 -23.84 49.68 5.41
C LYS A 172 -22.56 49.19 4.72
N THR A 173 -22.75 48.51 3.60
CA THR A 173 -21.71 48.21 2.62
C THR A 173 -21.14 49.53 2.09
N SER A 174 -19.99 49.95 2.60
CA SER A 174 -19.13 50.92 1.94
C SER A 174 -18.05 50.15 1.20
N TYR A 175 -18.22 49.95 -0.10
CA TYR A 175 -17.37 50.54 -1.13
C TYR A 175 -17.88 50.08 -2.50
N ALA A 176 -18.10 51.08 -3.36
CA ALA A 176 -18.17 50.97 -4.80
C ALA A 176 -16.74 50.85 -5.36
#